data_AF-A0AAJ0U5F5-F1
#
_entry.id   AF-A0AAJ0U5F5-F1
#
_cell.length_a   1.000
_cell.length_b   1.000
_cell.length_c   1.000
_cell.angle_alpha   90.00
_cell.angle_beta   90.00
_cell.angle_gamma   90.00
#
_symmetry.space_group_name_H-M   'P 1'
#
loop_
_entity.id
_entity.type
_entity.pdbx_description
1 polymer ?
#
loop_
_entity_poly.entity_id
_entity_poly.type
_entity_poly.pdbx_seq_one_letter_code
_entity_poly.pdbx_strand_id
1 'polypeptide(L)'
;MSAGHGRDELRRRVPRPDRLLIMSDLRSVIDTALRTAAEAQGLAPEQIDALVAAVWAAIQARLGGETVYIHAAPKAERNAAIVAAWRGGRFLAEIARDFDLSESRIRQIIAANRKPAP
;
A
#
# COMPACT_ATOMS: atom_id res chain seq x y z
N MET A 1 -11.88 20.22 17.55
CA MET A 1 -11.10 18.96 17.52
C MET A 1 -11.36 18.29 16.18
N SER A 2 -10.51 18.55 15.17
CA SER A 2 -10.65 17.96 13.84
C SER A 2 -9.32 17.35 13.42
N ALA A 3 -9.21 16.03 13.53
CA ALA A 3 -8.10 15.25 13.01
C ALA A 3 -8.61 13.83 12.68
N GLY A 4 -9.20 13.66 11.50
CA GLY A 4 -9.76 12.36 11.10
C GLY A 4 -9.86 12.10 9.61
N HIS A 5 -9.84 13.12 8.74
CA HIS A 5 -10.18 12.93 7.33
C HIS A 5 -9.02 12.56 6.39
N GLY A 6 -7.76 12.83 6.75
CA GLY A 6 -6.64 12.61 5.81
C GLY A 6 -6.15 11.15 5.67
N ARG A 7 -6.36 10.28 6.68
CA ARG A 7 -5.81 8.91 6.67
C ARG A 7 -6.62 7.92 5.82
N ASP A 8 -7.90 8.20 5.59
CA ASP A 8 -8.79 7.31 4.84
C ASP A 8 -8.72 7.54 3.32
N GLU A 9 -8.38 8.76 2.88
CA GLU A 9 -8.22 9.07 1.46
C GLU A 9 -6.94 8.49 0.86
N LEU A 10 -5.84 8.49 1.63
CA LEU A 10 -4.59 7.85 1.23
C LEU A 10 -4.77 6.32 1.06
N ARG A 11 -5.55 5.68 1.94
CA ARG A 11 -5.81 4.22 1.86
C ARG A 11 -6.62 3.80 0.63
N ARG A 12 -7.49 4.67 0.10
CA ARG A 12 -8.26 4.39 -1.12
C ARG A 12 -7.45 4.53 -2.41
N ARG A 13 -6.28 5.17 -2.36
CA ARG A 13 -5.43 5.44 -3.53
C ARG A 13 -4.16 4.58 -3.59
N VAL A 14 -3.88 3.77 -2.57
CA VAL A 14 -2.77 2.82 -2.64
C VAL A 14 -3.12 1.73 -3.66
N PRO A 15 -2.33 1.56 -4.73
CA PRO A 15 -2.63 0.56 -5.74
C PRO A 15 -2.49 -0.84 -5.15
N ARG A 16 -3.34 -1.76 -5.63
CA ARG A 16 -3.38 -3.13 -5.13
C ARG A 16 -2.04 -3.84 -5.40
N PRO A 17 -1.48 -4.56 -4.41
CA PRO A 17 -0.34 -5.44 -4.66
C PRO A 17 -0.72 -6.52 -5.69
N ASP A 18 0.23 -6.92 -6.56
CA ASP A 18 0.05 -7.83 -7.71
C ASP A 18 -0.72 -7.27 -8.92
N ARG A 19 -0.58 -5.97 -9.20
CA ARG A 19 -1.08 -5.34 -10.44
C ARG A 19 0.08 -4.76 -11.23
N LEU A 20 0.09 -5.01 -12.55
CA LEU A 20 0.92 -4.23 -13.47
C LEU A 20 0.37 -2.80 -13.44
N LEU A 21 1.11 -1.89 -12.80
CA LEU A 21 0.78 -0.48 -12.81
C LEU A 21 1.51 0.15 -13.98
N ILE A 22 0.76 0.93 -14.74
CA ILE A 22 1.36 1.86 -15.70
C ILE A 22 2.09 2.91 -14.87
N MET A 23 3.30 3.34 -15.28
CA MET A 23 4.04 4.37 -14.52
C MET A 23 3.29 5.67 -14.32
N SER A 24 2.31 5.98 -15.17
CA SER A 24 1.38 7.08 -14.96
C SER A 24 0.64 7.01 -13.62
N ASP A 25 0.20 5.81 -13.21
CA ASP A 25 -0.60 5.61 -12.01
C ASP A 25 0.27 5.70 -10.75
N LEU A 26 1.44 5.06 -10.79
CA LEU A 26 2.41 5.14 -9.69
C LEU A 26 2.93 6.57 -9.51
N ARG A 27 3.21 7.28 -10.60
CA ARG A 27 3.62 8.68 -10.59
C ARG A 27 2.57 9.55 -9.92
N SER A 28 1.30 9.40 -10.28
CA SER A 28 0.22 10.20 -9.70
C SER A 28 0.11 10.01 -8.17
N VAL A 29 0.26 8.77 -7.68
CA VAL A 29 0.23 8.47 -6.24
C VAL A 29 1.43 9.08 -5.52
N ILE A 30 2.63 8.92 -6.07
CA ILE A 30 3.87 9.45 -5.48
C ILE A 30 3.87 10.98 -5.49
N ASP A 31 3.51 11.62 -6.60
CA ASP A 31 3.40 13.08 -6.72
C ASP A 31 2.42 13.62 -5.67
N THR A 32 1.24 13.02 -5.55
CA THR A 32 0.24 13.45 -4.56
C THR A 32 0.79 13.34 -3.14
N ALA A 33 1.38 12.19 -2.80
CA ALA A 33 1.91 11.95 -1.45
C ALA A 33 3.08 12.90 -1.09
N LEU A 34 4.00 13.14 -2.03
CA LEU A 34 5.12 14.06 -1.86
C LEU A 34 4.65 15.50 -1.67
N ARG A 35 3.71 15.96 -2.51
CA ARG A 35 3.14 17.30 -2.41
C ARG A 35 2.46 17.51 -1.07
N THR A 36 1.56 16.61 -0.67
CA THR A 36 0.87 16.69 0.63
C THR A 36 1.85 16.69 1.80
N ALA A 37 2.89 15.85 1.77
CA ALA A 37 3.90 15.81 2.83
C ALA A 37 4.74 17.10 2.88
N ALA A 38 5.13 17.63 1.73
CA ALA A 38 5.96 18.83 1.65
C ALA A 38 5.17 20.11 2.02
N GLU A 39 3.91 20.22 1.61
CA GLU A 39 2.99 21.28 2.05
C GLU A 39 2.82 21.28 3.57
N ALA A 40 2.67 20.08 4.17
CA ALA A 40 2.56 19.95 5.62
C ALA A 40 3.83 20.38 6.38
N GLN A 41 4.97 20.44 5.70
CA GLN A 41 6.25 20.95 6.24
C GLN A 41 6.47 22.44 5.89
N GLY A 42 5.52 23.10 5.23
CA GLY A 42 5.60 24.51 4.87
C GLY A 42 6.55 24.82 3.72
N LEU A 43 6.84 23.85 2.84
CA LEU A 43 7.65 24.11 1.65
C LEU A 43 6.88 25.01 0.68
N ALA A 44 7.61 25.94 0.05
CA ALA A 44 7.05 26.77 -1.02
C ALA A 44 6.77 25.92 -2.28
N PRO A 45 5.76 26.26 -3.10
CA PRO A 45 5.37 25.47 -4.28
C PRO A 45 6.54 25.12 -5.21
N GLU A 46 7.48 26.05 -5.40
CA GLU A 46 8.65 25.88 -6.26
C GLU A 46 9.62 24.82 -5.70
N GLN A 47 9.73 24.75 -4.36
CA GLN A 47 10.54 23.74 -3.68
C GLN A 47 9.89 22.36 -3.76
N ILE A 48 8.56 22.31 -3.73
CA ILE A 48 7.78 21.09 -3.87
C ILE A 48 7.94 20.53 -5.29
N ASP A 49 7.84 21.39 -6.31
CA ASP A 49 8.03 20.99 -7.70
C ASP A 49 9.45 20.46 -7.95
N ALA A 50 10.46 21.15 -7.42
CA ALA A 50 11.86 20.71 -7.48
C ALA A 50 12.06 19.35 -6.77
N LEU A 51 11.44 19.16 -5.60
CA LEU A 51 11.51 17.91 -4.84
C LEU A 51 10.87 16.75 -5.62
N VAL A 52 9.66 16.94 -6.15
CA VAL A 52 8.95 15.93 -6.94
C VAL A 52 9.76 15.54 -8.17
N ALA A 53 10.30 16.53 -8.90
CA ALA A 53 11.15 16.29 -10.06
C ALA A 53 12.42 15.49 -9.70
N ALA A 54 13.11 15.85 -8.61
CA ALA A 54 14.31 15.16 -8.16
C ALA A 54 14.03 13.70 -7.74
N VAL A 55 12.94 13.46 -7.02
CA VAL A 55 12.52 12.10 -6.63
C VAL A 55 12.21 11.26 -7.87
N TRP A 56 11.49 11.80 -8.85
CA TRP A 56 11.17 11.06 -10.07
C TRP A 56 12.41 10.76 -10.92
N ALA A 57 13.34 11.70 -11.04
CA ALA A 57 14.63 11.48 -11.70
C ALA A 57 15.42 10.35 -11.01
N ALA A 58 15.44 10.33 -9.67
CA ALA A 58 16.11 9.27 -8.91
C ALA A 58 15.44 7.90 -9.08
N ILE A 59 14.11 7.85 -9.12
CA ILE A 59 13.34 6.62 -9.38
C ILE A 59 13.65 6.09 -10.77
N GLN A 60 13.60 6.94 -11.80
CA GLN A 60 13.92 6.56 -13.19
C GLN A 60 15.35 6.06 -13.34
N ALA A 61 16.31 6.78 -12.77
CA ALA A 61 17.73 6.41 -12.83
C ALA A 61 18.01 5.04 -12.19
N ARG A 62 17.21 4.63 -11.19
CA ARG A 62 17.43 3.40 -10.44
C ARG A 62 16.63 2.20 -10.95
N LEU A 63 15.42 2.41 -11.46
CA LEU A 63 14.54 1.33 -11.88
C LEU A 63 14.53 1.12 -13.41
N GLY A 64 14.79 2.16 -14.19
CA GLY A 64 14.65 2.14 -15.65
C GLY A 64 13.22 1.87 -16.14
N GLY A 65 12.99 2.08 -17.43
CA GLY A 65 11.76 1.68 -18.13
C GLY A 65 10.50 2.51 -17.86
N GLU A 66 9.45 2.23 -18.64
CA GLU A 66 8.12 2.89 -18.55
C GLU A 66 7.14 2.12 -17.64
N THR A 67 7.55 0.96 -17.10
CA THR A 67 6.73 0.08 -16.27
C THR A 67 7.57 -0.51 -15.12
N VAL A 68 6.98 -0.59 -13.93
CA VAL A 68 7.59 -1.11 -12.69
C VAL A 68 6.60 -2.09 -12.11
N TYR A 69 7.05 -3.31 -11.88
CA TYR A 69 6.26 -4.34 -11.22
C TYR A 69 6.39 -4.19 -9.70
N ILE A 70 5.28 -3.89 -9.02
CA ILE A 70 5.23 -3.86 -7.56
C ILE A 70 4.90 -5.28 -7.07
N HIS A 71 5.90 -5.98 -6.53
CA HIS A 71 5.68 -7.26 -5.88
C HIS A 71 4.70 -7.10 -4.71
N ALA A 72 3.69 -7.98 -4.60
CA ALA A 72 2.97 -8.10 -3.34
C ALA A 72 3.91 -8.39 -2.18
N ALA A 73 3.54 -7.93 -0.98
CA ALA A 73 4.14 -8.38 0.26
C ALA A 73 4.29 -9.92 0.21
N PRO A 74 5.44 -10.49 0.63
CA PRO A 74 5.66 -11.92 0.59
C PRO A 74 4.43 -12.64 1.13
N LYS A 75 3.90 -13.61 0.37
CA LYS A 75 2.66 -14.33 0.72
C LYS A 75 2.66 -14.83 2.17
N ALA A 76 3.83 -15.18 2.69
CA ALA A 76 4.05 -15.53 4.09
C ALA A 76 3.73 -14.39 5.07
N GLU A 77 4.23 -13.18 4.82
CA GLU A 77 3.98 -11.99 5.66
C GLU A 77 2.51 -11.59 5.65
N ARG A 78 1.87 -11.55 4.47
CA ARG A 78 0.43 -11.28 4.37
C ARG A 78 -0.38 -12.30 5.17
N ASN A 79 -0.06 -13.58 5.03
CA ASN A 79 -0.75 -14.65 5.74
C ASN A 79 -0.53 -14.57 7.26
N ALA A 80 0.70 -14.23 7.70
CA ALA A 80 1.01 -14.02 9.11
C ALA A 80 0.20 -12.85 9.69
N ALA A 81 0.08 -11.73 8.96
CA ALA A 81 -0.73 -10.58 9.37
C ALA A 81 -2.23 -10.93 9.45
N ILE A 82 -2.76 -11.69 8.49
CA ILE A 82 -4.14 -12.21 8.50
C ILE A 82 -4.39 -13.09 9.74
N VAL A 83 -3.46 -14.00 10.05
CA VAL A 83 -3.56 -14.89 11.22
C VAL A 83 -3.47 -14.10 12.53
N ALA A 84 -2.57 -13.12 12.61
CA ALA A 84 -2.42 -12.25 13.77
C ALA A 84 -3.70 -11.42 14.01
N ALA A 85 -4.28 -10.82 12.96
CA ALA A 85 -5.54 -10.09 13.05
C ALA A 85 -6.69 -10.97 13.54
N TRP A 86 -6.79 -12.21 13.04
CA TRP A 86 -7.81 -13.16 13.48
C TRP A 86 -7.60 -13.61 14.94
N ARG A 87 -6.36 -13.89 15.35
CA ARG A 87 -6.02 -14.20 16.76
C ARG A 87 -6.30 -13.04 17.71
N GLY A 88 -6.19 -11.81 17.21
CA GLY A 88 -6.58 -10.59 17.93
C GLY A 88 -8.10 -10.36 18.02
N GLY A 89 -8.92 -11.29 17.54
CA GLY A 89 -10.38 -11.25 17.69
C GLY A 89 -11.12 -10.43 16.61
N ARG A 90 -10.45 -9.98 15.54
CA ARG A 90 -11.11 -9.25 14.44
C ARG A 90 -12.04 -10.16 13.63
N PHE A 91 -13.14 -9.61 13.12
CA PHE A 91 -14.10 -10.38 12.34
C PHE A 91 -13.59 -10.70 10.93
N LEU A 92 -13.95 -11.88 10.40
CA LEU A 92 -13.51 -12.34 9.08
C LEU A 92 -13.88 -11.37 7.96
N ALA A 93 -15.07 -10.77 8.01
CA ALA A 93 -15.52 -9.80 7.01
C ALA A 93 -14.66 -8.53 6.98
N GLU A 94 -14.14 -8.09 8.13
CA GLU A 94 -13.26 -6.93 8.22
C GLU A 94 -11.88 -7.26 7.67
N ILE A 95 -11.34 -8.43 8.03
CA ILE A 95 -10.06 -8.92 7.53
C ILE A 95 -10.13 -9.13 6.01
N ALA A 96 -11.20 -9.74 5.51
CA ALA A 96 -11.45 -9.93 4.08
C ALA A 96 -11.43 -8.60 3.31
N ARG A 97 -12.06 -7.56 3.86
CA ARG A 97 -12.07 -6.21 3.28
C ARG A 97 -10.69 -5.57 3.28
N ASP A 98 -9.97 -5.62 4.40
CA ASP A 98 -8.66 -4.98 4.57
C ASP A 98 -7.58 -5.60 3.66
N PHE A 99 -7.69 -6.90 3.40
CA PHE A 99 -6.73 -7.64 2.57
C PHE A 99 -7.23 -7.89 1.14
N ASP A 100 -8.42 -7.41 0.78
CA ASP A 100 -9.06 -7.61 -0.54
C ASP A 100 -9.14 -9.10 -0.95
N LEU A 101 -9.51 -9.97 0.00
CA LEU A 101 -9.66 -11.40 -0.18
C LEU A 101 -11.08 -11.84 0.18
N SER A 102 -11.57 -12.91 -0.44
CA SER A 102 -12.85 -13.51 -0.01
C SER A 102 -12.74 -14.09 1.39
N GLU A 103 -13.84 -14.11 2.15
CA GLU A 103 -13.86 -14.76 3.46
C GLU A 103 -13.45 -16.23 3.39
N SER A 104 -13.84 -16.93 2.31
CA SER A 104 -13.41 -18.30 2.05
C SER A 104 -11.89 -18.41 1.97
N ARG A 105 -11.24 -17.47 1.30
CA ARG A 105 -9.78 -17.43 1.20
C ARG A 105 -9.11 -17.14 2.55
N ILE A 106 -9.68 -16.24 3.35
CA ILE A 106 -9.20 -15.98 4.71
C ILE A 106 -9.31 -17.24 5.58
N ARG A 107 -10.44 -17.97 5.53
CA ARG A 107 -10.63 -19.23 6.26
C ARG A 107 -9.60 -20.29 5.86
N GLN A 108 -9.29 -20.42 4.57
CA GLN A 108 -8.24 -21.34 4.10
C GLN A 108 -6.87 -20.99 4.67
N ILE A 109 -6.51 -19.70 4.68
CA ILE A 109 -5.23 -19.22 5.22
C ILE A 109 -5.13 -19.55 6.72
N ILE A 110 -6.19 -19.28 7.49
CA ILE A 110 -6.25 -19.59 8.92
C ILE A 110 -6.15 -21.10 9.16
N ALA A 111 -6.89 -21.91 8.39
CA ALA A 111 -6.89 -23.37 8.51
C ALA A 111 -5.51 -23.98 8.20
N ALA A 112 -4.85 -23.49 7.16
CA ALA A 112 -3.50 -23.91 6.78
C ALA A 112 -2.45 -23.59 7.86
N ASN A 113 -2.64 -22.49 8.60
CA ASN A 113 -1.75 -22.08 9.71
C ASN A 113 -2.15 -22.67 11.08
N ARG A 114 -3.23 -23.46 11.14
CA ARG A 114 -3.67 -24.19 12.35
C ARG A 114 -3.12 -25.61 12.41
N LYS A 115 -2.84 -26.23 11.26
CA LYS A 115 -2.18 -27.55 11.24
C LYS A 115 -0.71 -27.35 11.62
N PRO A 116 -0.20 -28.01 12.68
CA PRO A 116 1.25 -28.14 12.81
C PRO A 116 1.78 -28.82 11.55
N ALA A 117 2.96 -28.39 11.08
CA ALA A 117 3.65 -29.07 9.99
C ALA A 117 3.76 -30.57 10.31
N PRO A 118 3.66 -31.47 9.30
CA PRO A 118 3.82 -32.90 9.50
C PRO A 118 5.20 -33.23 10.10
#